data_AF-A0A6P1A4F1-F1
#
_entry.id   AF-A0A6P1A4F1-F1
#
_cell.length_a   1.000
_cell.length_b   1.000
_cell.length_c   1.000
_cell.angle_alpha   90.00
_cell.angle_beta   90.00
_cell.angle_gamma   90.00
#
_symmetry.space_group_name_H-M   'P 1'
#
loop_
_entity.id
_entity.type
_entity.pdbx_description
1 polymer ?
#
loop_
_entity_poly.entity_id
_entity_poly.type
_entity_poly.pdbx_seq_one_letter_code
_entity_poly.pdbx_strand_id
1 'polypeptide(L)'
;MSLDPQEFMTKMEKRVNLTNEDKVLLKSQADWGKEIASEMADHFYTYLGNDEEMDAIMKEKEGRMERLRVTFVQWFYEMFTGMDDWGKAYAERRWRIGLVHVKIGIGPQHVVPAMAIVVQAFTNRIKTDSKDEALRDALSRICMIDLAFIEQAYVEVSSAAVLKETGWTEALFRRLISTGAGSM
;
A
#
# COMPACT_ATOMS: atom_id res chain seq x y z
N MET A 1 19.36 6.36 8.49
CA MET A 1 18.74 7.60 7.96
C MET A 1 17.27 7.31 7.71
N SER A 2 16.35 8.21 8.04
CA SER A 2 14.94 8.00 7.68
C SER A 2 14.79 8.03 6.17
N LEU A 3 14.03 7.08 5.61
CA LEU A 3 13.66 7.04 4.20
C LEU A 3 13.09 8.39 3.73
N ASP A 4 13.57 8.88 2.58
CA ASP A 4 12.92 9.98 1.85
C ASP A 4 11.78 9.40 0.99
N PRO A 5 10.51 9.75 1.26
CA PRO A 5 9.38 9.18 0.52
C PRO A 5 9.41 9.50 -0.97
N GLN A 6 9.85 10.70 -1.37
CA GLN A 6 9.89 11.10 -2.78
C GLN A 6 10.96 10.31 -3.53
N GLU A 7 12.15 10.16 -2.94
CA GLU A 7 13.22 9.36 -3.54
C GLU A 7 12.77 7.89 -3.69
N PHE A 8 12.11 7.35 -2.66
CA PHE A 8 11.58 6.00 -2.69
C PHE A 8 10.50 5.81 -3.76
N MET A 9 9.57 6.77 -3.89
CA MET A 9 8.56 6.78 -4.96
C MET A 9 9.20 6.69 -6.33
N THR A 10 10.12 7.62 -6.66
CA THR A 10 10.81 7.64 -7.96
C THR A 10 11.57 6.34 -8.23
N LYS A 11 12.18 5.75 -7.19
CA LYS A 11 12.85 4.46 -7.30
C LYS A 11 11.87 3.32 -7.58
N MET A 12 10.69 3.31 -6.95
CA MET A 12 9.67 2.28 -7.19
C MET A 12 9.03 2.43 -8.56
N GLU A 13 8.70 3.65 -9.00
CA GLU A 13 8.20 3.92 -10.36
C GLU A 13 9.11 3.33 -11.43
N LYS A 14 10.42 3.54 -11.30
CA LYS A 14 11.41 2.96 -12.20
C LYS A 14 11.43 1.42 -12.17
N ARG A 15 11.27 0.80 -10.99
CA ARG A 15 11.32 -0.66 -10.81
C ARG A 15 10.10 -1.36 -11.35
N VAL A 16 8.91 -0.80 -11.13
CA VAL A 16 7.65 -1.35 -11.64
C VAL A 16 7.33 -0.84 -13.05
N ASN A 17 8.17 0.05 -13.58
CA ASN A 17 8.02 0.70 -14.87
C ASN A 17 6.66 1.41 -15.01
N LEU A 18 6.27 2.21 -14.02
CA LEU A 18 5.10 3.09 -14.09
C LEU A 18 5.47 4.31 -14.94
N THR A 19 4.90 4.43 -16.14
CA THR A 19 5.26 5.47 -17.10
C THR A 19 4.36 6.71 -17.00
N ASN A 20 4.70 7.75 -17.76
CA ASN A 20 3.84 8.93 -17.86
C ASN A 20 2.52 8.60 -18.59
N GLU A 21 2.55 7.69 -19.56
CA GLU A 21 1.36 7.20 -20.25
C GLU A 21 0.43 6.47 -19.28
N ASP A 22 0.97 5.64 -18.38
CA ASP A 22 0.19 4.99 -17.31
C ASP A 22 -0.50 6.03 -16.42
N LYS A 23 0.24 7.07 -16.00
CA LYS A 23 -0.29 8.17 -15.17
C LYS A 23 -1.39 8.97 -15.87
N VAL A 24 -1.22 9.26 -17.16
CA VAL A 24 -2.24 9.94 -17.98
C VAL A 24 -3.48 9.05 -18.12
N LEU A 25 -3.29 7.75 -18.36
CA LEU A 25 -4.39 6.78 -18.45
C LEU A 25 -5.16 6.70 -17.13
N LEU A 26 -4.47 6.56 -16.00
CA LEU A 26 -5.07 6.55 -14.67
C LEU A 26 -5.93 7.81 -14.42
N LYS A 27 -5.39 9.00 -14.71
CA LYS A 27 -6.15 10.26 -14.60
C LYS A 27 -7.38 10.30 -15.48
N SER A 28 -7.26 9.83 -16.72
CA SER A 28 -8.38 9.79 -17.67
C SER A 28 -9.53 8.88 -17.20
N GLN A 29 -9.23 7.93 -16.31
CA GLN A 29 -10.19 6.98 -15.73
C GLN A 29 -10.56 7.33 -14.28
N ALA A 30 -10.25 8.53 -13.80
CA ALA A 30 -10.51 8.90 -12.40
C ALA A 30 -11.99 8.82 -12.01
N ASP A 31 -12.92 9.22 -12.89
CA ASP A 31 -14.36 9.12 -12.62
C ASP A 31 -14.82 7.67 -12.46
N TRP A 32 -14.31 6.78 -13.32
CA TRP A 32 -14.55 5.34 -13.20
C TRP A 32 -13.91 4.77 -11.93
N GLY A 33 -12.67 5.16 -11.62
CA GLY A 33 -11.99 4.76 -10.38
C GLY A 33 -12.77 5.18 -9.14
N LYS A 34 -13.38 6.37 -9.15
CA LYS A 34 -14.25 6.87 -8.07
C LYS A 34 -15.54 6.08 -7.95
N GLU A 35 -16.15 5.72 -9.07
CA GLU A 35 -17.38 4.91 -9.13
C GLU A 35 -17.18 3.55 -8.45
N ILE A 36 -16.07 2.85 -8.76
CA ILE A 36 -15.83 1.49 -8.28
C ILE A 36 -15.20 1.44 -6.88
N ALA A 37 -14.74 2.56 -6.34
CA ALA A 37 -13.95 2.61 -5.11
C ALA A 37 -14.68 1.99 -3.90
N SER A 38 -16.00 2.19 -3.79
CA SER A 38 -16.80 1.60 -2.70
C SER A 38 -16.86 0.08 -2.80
N GLU A 39 -17.03 -0.46 -4.01
CA GLU A 39 -17.04 -1.91 -4.26
C GLU A 39 -15.68 -2.53 -3.90
N MET A 40 -14.58 -1.84 -4.23
CA MET A 40 -13.24 -2.31 -3.86
C MET A 40 -13.06 -2.34 -2.33
N ALA A 41 -13.61 -1.35 -1.62
CA ALA A 41 -13.63 -1.35 -0.16
C ALA A 41 -14.45 -2.54 0.38
N ASP A 42 -15.59 -2.86 -0.23
CA ASP A 42 -16.41 -4.02 0.12
C ASP A 42 -15.62 -5.33 0.01
N HIS A 43 -14.95 -5.56 -1.12
CA HIS A 43 -14.11 -6.75 -1.29
C HIS A 43 -12.98 -6.81 -0.26
N PHE A 44 -12.29 -5.69 -0.02
CA PHE A 44 -11.19 -5.62 0.94
C PHE A 44 -11.64 -5.92 2.37
N TYR A 45 -12.70 -5.27 2.86
CA TYR A 45 -13.17 -5.44 4.23
C TYR A 45 -13.93 -6.74 4.45
N THR A 46 -14.59 -7.29 3.42
CA THR A 46 -15.18 -8.63 3.48
C THR A 46 -14.08 -9.69 3.63
N TYR A 47 -12.99 -9.57 2.88
CA TYR A 47 -11.85 -10.47 3.00
C TYR A 47 -11.24 -10.43 4.39
N LEU A 48 -10.91 -9.23 4.90
CA LEU A 48 -10.34 -9.06 6.23
C LEU A 48 -11.27 -9.51 7.36
N GLY A 49 -12.59 -9.38 7.18
CA GLY A 49 -13.57 -9.81 8.19
C GLY A 49 -13.66 -11.32 8.38
N ASN A 50 -13.07 -12.12 7.48
CA ASN A 50 -12.98 -13.58 7.63
C ASN A 50 -11.81 -14.03 8.51
N ASP A 51 -10.92 -13.10 8.88
CA ASP A 51 -9.80 -13.34 9.78
C ASP A 51 -10.14 -12.75 11.16
N GLU A 52 -10.11 -13.59 12.21
CA GLU A 52 -10.54 -13.19 13.55
C GLU A 52 -9.69 -12.05 14.13
N GLU A 53 -8.39 -12.03 13.85
CA GLU A 53 -7.47 -10.99 14.32
C GLU A 53 -7.81 -9.65 13.66
N MET A 54 -7.97 -9.65 12.34
CA MET A 54 -8.30 -8.44 11.59
C MET A 54 -9.69 -7.92 11.90
N ASP A 55 -10.68 -8.81 12.06
CA ASP A 55 -12.05 -8.45 12.44
C ASP A 55 -12.10 -7.75 13.80
N ALA A 56 -11.35 -8.27 14.79
CA ALA A 56 -11.24 -7.66 16.10
C ALA A 56 -10.64 -6.25 16.04
N ILE A 57 -9.55 -6.05 15.28
CA ILE A 57 -8.93 -4.74 15.09
C ILE A 57 -9.91 -3.75 14.45
N MET A 58 -10.63 -4.20 13.43
CA MET A 58 -11.61 -3.41 12.69
C MET A 58 -12.79 -2.95 13.54
N LYS A 59 -13.25 -3.80 14.47
CA LYS A 59 -14.39 -3.55 15.36
C LYS A 59 -14.02 -2.97 16.73
N GLU A 60 -12.73 -2.78 17.02
CA GLU A 60 -12.22 -2.30 18.31
C GLU A 60 -12.89 -1.00 18.82
N LYS A 61 -13.34 -0.13 17.90
CA LYS A 61 -13.94 1.17 18.26
C LYS A 61 -15.21 1.43 17.47
N GLU A 62 -16.20 2.04 18.14
CA GLU A 62 -17.43 2.47 17.50
C GLU A 62 -17.16 3.41 16.30
N GLY A 63 -17.86 3.16 15.21
CA GLY A 63 -17.70 3.88 13.94
C GLY A 63 -16.34 3.70 13.26
N ARG A 64 -15.45 2.83 13.75
CA ARG A 64 -14.14 2.61 13.09
C ARG A 64 -14.30 2.06 11.70
N MET A 65 -15.20 1.09 11.50
CA MET A 65 -15.47 0.51 10.18
C MET A 65 -15.91 1.54 9.15
N GLU A 66 -16.82 2.44 9.53
CA GLU A 66 -17.28 3.49 8.61
C GLU A 66 -16.12 4.41 8.22
N ARG A 67 -15.32 4.85 9.19
CA ARG A 67 -14.13 5.68 8.92
C ARG A 67 -13.11 4.95 8.05
N LEU A 68 -12.89 3.66 8.29
CA LEU A 68 -12.00 2.82 7.50
C LEU A 68 -12.43 2.78 6.04
N ARG A 69 -13.73 2.52 5.78
CA ARG A 69 -14.29 2.55 4.42
C ARG A 69 -14.09 3.88 3.71
N VAL A 70 -14.38 4.99 4.38
CA VAL A 70 -14.15 6.34 3.83
C VAL A 70 -12.67 6.54 3.47
N THR A 71 -11.75 6.15 4.36
CA THR A 71 -10.32 6.28 4.10
C THR A 71 -9.83 5.39 2.96
N PHE A 72 -10.37 4.17 2.83
CA PHE A 72 -10.05 3.26 1.73
C PHE A 72 -10.51 3.82 0.38
N VAL A 73 -11.76 4.28 0.31
CA VAL A 73 -12.32 4.88 -0.92
C VAL A 73 -11.46 6.04 -1.39
N GLN A 74 -11.07 6.91 -0.46
CA GLN A 74 -10.19 8.03 -0.76
C GLN A 74 -8.78 7.58 -1.19
N TRP A 75 -8.20 6.58 -0.50
CA TRP A 75 -6.90 5.98 -0.83
C TRP A 75 -6.87 5.41 -2.25
N PHE A 76 -7.92 4.67 -2.62
CA PHE A 76 -8.08 4.03 -3.93
C PHE A 76 -8.27 5.09 -5.02
N TYR A 77 -9.15 6.07 -4.79
CA TYR A 77 -9.35 7.18 -5.73
C TYR A 77 -8.07 7.97 -6.00
N GLU A 78 -7.22 8.15 -4.98
CA GLU A 78 -5.93 8.82 -5.13
C GLU A 78 -4.96 8.09 -6.04
N MET A 79 -5.09 6.77 -6.21
CA MET A 79 -4.28 6.04 -7.20
C MET A 79 -4.55 6.50 -8.62
N PHE A 80 -5.74 7.04 -8.91
CA PHE A 80 -6.12 7.57 -10.22
C PHE A 80 -5.74 9.04 -10.39
N THR A 81 -5.92 9.84 -9.34
CA THR A 81 -5.69 11.29 -9.43
C THR A 81 -4.22 11.66 -9.23
N GLY A 82 -3.47 10.85 -8.48
CA GLY A 82 -2.08 11.10 -8.13
C GLY A 82 -1.87 12.26 -7.14
N MET A 83 -2.94 12.90 -6.65
CA MET A 83 -2.91 14.13 -5.83
C MET A 83 -2.11 15.29 -6.47
N ASP A 84 -0.79 15.28 -6.32
CA ASP A 84 0.20 16.22 -6.84
C ASP A 84 1.07 15.54 -7.93
N ASP A 85 0.42 14.89 -8.88
CA ASP A 85 1.07 14.15 -9.98
C ASP A 85 1.98 13.00 -9.51
N TRP A 86 1.57 12.28 -8.47
CA TRP A 86 2.37 11.24 -7.79
C TRP A 86 3.70 11.78 -7.25
N GLY A 87 3.70 13.06 -6.90
CA GLY A 87 4.84 13.77 -6.34
C GLY A 87 4.99 13.58 -4.84
N LYS A 88 5.47 14.64 -4.19
CA LYS A 88 5.96 14.57 -2.81
C LYS A 88 4.82 14.34 -1.83
N ALA A 89 3.69 15.01 -2.01
CA ALA A 89 2.55 14.88 -1.12
C ALA A 89 1.92 13.48 -1.22
N TYR A 90 1.83 12.93 -2.44
CA TYR A 90 1.42 11.55 -2.64
C TYR A 90 2.35 10.57 -1.91
N ALA A 91 3.66 10.68 -2.13
CA ALA A 91 4.65 9.80 -1.53
C ALA A 91 4.66 9.88 0.01
N GLU A 92 4.61 11.08 0.59
CA GLU A 92 4.51 11.29 2.03
C GLU A 92 3.25 10.66 2.63
N ARG A 93 2.14 10.70 1.89
CA ARG A 93 0.90 10.07 2.31
C ARG A 93 1.00 8.54 2.29
N ARG A 94 1.58 7.94 1.25
CA ARG A 94 1.80 6.48 1.18
C ARG A 94 2.72 6.01 2.29
N TRP A 95 3.77 6.78 2.58
CA TRP A 95 4.64 6.54 3.73
C TRP A 95 3.88 6.57 5.06
N ARG A 96 3.04 7.60 5.29
CA ARG A 96 2.24 7.70 6.51
C ARG A 96 1.27 6.53 6.66
N ILE A 97 0.67 6.04 5.57
CA ILE A 97 -0.17 4.84 5.58
C ILE A 97 0.63 3.63 6.05
N GLY A 98 1.84 3.42 5.52
CA GLY A 98 2.73 2.35 5.98
C GLY A 98 3.02 2.43 7.49
N LEU A 99 3.36 3.62 8.00
CA LEU A 99 3.61 3.83 9.43
C LEU A 99 2.40 3.49 10.32
N VAL A 100 1.18 3.75 9.84
CA VAL A 100 -0.04 3.42 10.58
C VAL A 100 -0.23 1.90 10.70
N HIS A 101 0.05 1.14 9.64
CA HIS A 101 -0.01 -0.32 9.68
C HIS A 101 0.99 -0.89 10.69
N VAL A 102 2.25 -0.41 10.64
CA VAL A 102 3.28 -0.79 11.62
C VAL A 102 2.85 -0.49 13.05
N LYS A 103 2.32 0.72 13.29
CA LYS A 103 1.88 1.16 14.62
C LYS A 103 0.77 0.29 15.20
N ILE A 104 -0.14 -0.20 14.37
CA ILE A 104 -1.26 -1.06 14.79
C ILE A 104 -0.83 -2.52 14.89
N GLY A 105 0.29 -2.91 14.26
CA GLY A 105 0.79 -4.28 14.24
C GLY A 105 0.27 -5.11 13.06
N ILE A 106 -0.31 -4.49 12.03
CA ILE A 106 -0.86 -5.19 10.85
C ILE A 106 0.26 -5.57 9.88
N GLY A 107 0.84 -6.75 10.09
CA GLY A 107 2.00 -7.21 9.34
C GLY A 107 1.75 -7.49 7.85
N PRO A 108 2.85 -7.60 7.06
CA PRO A 108 2.84 -7.97 5.64
C PRO A 108 1.91 -9.15 5.29
N GLN A 109 1.83 -10.15 6.17
CA GLN A 109 1.02 -11.35 5.96
C GLN A 109 -0.48 -11.08 5.81
N HIS A 110 -0.99 -9.95 6.31
CA HIS A 110 -2.39 -9.54 6.13
C HIS A 110 -2.54 -8.58 4.94
N VAL A 111 -1.58 -7.66 4.76
CA VAL A 111 -1.66 -6.61 3.74
C VAL A 111 -1.46 -7.17 2.34
N VAL A 112 -0.49 -8.07 2.14
CA VAL A 112 -0.17 -8.62 0.81
C VAL A 112 -1.38 -9.38 0.21
N PRO A 113 -2.04 -10.31 0.94
CA PRO A 113 -3.25 -10.95 0.43
C PRO A 113 -4.41 -9.98 0.23
N ALA A 114 -4.61 -9.02 1.14
CA ALA A 114 -5.70 -8.06 1.01
C ALA A 114 -5.54 -7.17 -0.25
N MET A 115 -4.30 -6.78 -0.59
CA MET A 115 -4.00 -6.11 -1.85
C MET A 115 -4.32 -7.00 -3.06
N ALA A 116 -4.00 -8.30 -3.01
CA ALA A 116 -4.30 -9.22 -4.10
C ALA A 116 -5.82 -9.34 -4.37
N ILE A 117 -6.65 -9.31 -3.31
CA ILE A 117 -8.11 -9.29 -3.43
C ILE A 117 -8.59 -8.03 -4.18
N VAL A 118 -8.05 -6.86 -3.85
CA VAL A 118 -8.38 -5.60 -4.55
C VAL A 118 -7.96 -5.66 -6.01
N VAL A 119 -6.75 -6.17 -6.30
CA VAL A 119 -6.26 -6.36 -7.67
C VAL A 119 -7.14 -7.28 -8.48
N GLN A 120 -7.57 -8.40 -7.90
CA GLN A 120 -8.49 -9.32 -8.55
C GLN A 120 -9.85 -8.65 -8.82
N ALA A 121 -10.39 -7.93 -7.84
CA ALA A 121 -11.68 -7.27 -7.93
C ALA A 121 -11.72 -6.22 -9.05
N PHE A 122 -10.77 -5.28 -9.08
CA PHE A 122 -10.76 -4.29 -10.16
C PHE A 122 -10.44 -4.92 -11.52
N THR A 123 -9.66 -6.01 -11.56
CA THR A 123 -9.36 -6.71 -12.82
C THR A 123 -10.64 -7.31 -13.41
N ASN A 124 -11.51 -7.89 -12.57
CA ASN A 124 -12.81 -8.38 -13.00
C ASN A 124 -13.74 -7.24 -13.45
N ARG A 125 -13.70 -6.11 -12.74
CA ARG A 125 -14.48 -4.93 -13.08
C ARG A 125 -14.05 -4.32 -14.43
N ILE A 126 -12.74 -4.23 -14.69
CA ILE A 126 -12.19 -3.80 -16.00
C ILE A 126 -12.73 -4.68 -17.13
N LYS A 127 -12.74 -6.00 -16.96
CA LYS A 127 -13.29 -6.93 -17.96
C LYS A 127 -14.78 -6.74 -18.16
N THR A 128 -15.54 -6.62 -17.07
CA THR A 128 -17.00 -6.44 -17.11
C THR A 128 -17.38 -5.14 -17.82
N ASP A 129 -16.67 -4.06 -17.54
CA ASP A 129 -16.92 -2.74 -18.11
C ASP A 129 -16.23 -2.55 -19.47
N SER A 130 -15.61 -3.60 -20.02
CA SER A 130 -14.88 -3.59 -21.30
C SER A 130 -13.82 -2.47 -21.39
N LYS A 131 -13.12 -2.21 -20.30
CA LYS A 131 -12.01 -1.25 -20.21
C LYS A 131 -10.74 -1.85 -20.81
N ASP A 132 -9.83 -0.97 -21.23
CA ASP A 132 -8.53 -1.36 -21.78
C ASP A 132 -7.69 -2.14 -20.73
N GLU A 133 -7.02 -3.20 -21.16
CA GLU A 133 -6.09 -3.96 -20.31
C GLU A 133 -4.91 -3.10 -19.85
N ALA A 134 -4.54 -2.06 -20.60
CA ALA A 134 -3.53 -1.10 -20.17
C ALA A 134 -3.89 -0.44 -18.82
N LEU A 135 -5.19 -0.23 -18.55
CA LEU A 135 -5.65 0.32 -17.28
C LEU A 135 -5.41 -0.66 -16.12
N ARG A 136 -5.62 -1.96 -16.36
CA ARG A 136 -5.34 -3.02 -15.38
C ARG A 136 -3.87 -2.99 -15.01
N ASP A 137 -3.00 -2.90 -16.01
CA ASP A 137 -1.55 -2.93 -15.80
C ASP A 137 -1.07 -1.68 -15.07
N ALA A 138 -1.52 -0.49 -15.46
CA ALA A 138 -1.21 0.77 -14.78
C ALA A 138 -1.67 0.76 -13.31
N LEU A 139 -2.91 0.32 -13.05
CA LEU A 139 -3.46 0.24 -11.71
C LEU A 139 -2.75 -0.82 -10.84
N SER A 140 -2.37 -1.96 -11.43
CA SER A 140 -1.60 -2.99 -10.74
C SER A 140 -0.21 -2.48 -10.37
N ARG A 141 0.47 -1.73 -11.25
CA ARG A 141 1.78 -1.13 -10.96
C ARG A 141 1.71 -0.18 -9.76
N ILE A 142 0.75 0.74 -9.73
CA ILE A 142 0.62 1.68 -8.59
C ILE A 142 0.25 0.95 -7.29
N CYS A 143 -0.57 -0.12 -7.35
CA CYS A 143 -0.83 -0.98 -6.18
C CYS A 143 0.46 -1.63 -5.63
N MET A 144 1.37 -2.08 -6.50
CA MET A 144 2.65 -2.64 -6.07
C MET A 144 3.58 -1.59 -5.45
N ILE A 145 3.53 -0.34 -5.91
CA ILE A 145 4.25 0.77 -5.27
C ILE A 145 3.70 1.02 -3.86
N ASP A 146 2.38 1.09 -3.71
CA ASP A 146 1.72 1.29 -2.41
C ASP A 146 2.05 0.13 -1.43
N LEU A 147 2.07 -1.12 -1.91
CA LEU A 147 2.50 -2.26 -1.12
C LEU A 147 3.96 -2.13 -0.68
N ALA A 148 4.86 -1.71 -1.59
CA ALA A 148 6.27 -1.49 -1.26
C ALA A 148 6.48 -0.41 -0.18
N PHE A 149 5.63 0.64 -0.13
CA PHE A 149 5.67 1.63 0.94
C PHE A 149 5.34 1.02 2.31
N ILE A 150 4.33 0.13 2.37
CA ILE A 150 3.94 -0.52 3.62
C ILE A 150 5.05 -1.47 4.10
N GLU A 151 5.58 -2.31 3.22
CA GLU A 151 6.68 -3.23 3.52
C GLU A 151 7.93 -2.48 3.98
N GLN A 152 8.29 -1.40 3.28
CA GLN A 152 9.47 -0.61 3.64
C GLN A 152 9.28 0.10 4.98
N ALA A 153 8.06 0.53 5.32
CA ALA A 153 7.79 1.10 6.64
C ALA A 153 8.06 0.09 7.76
N TYR A 154 7.70 -1.18 7.57
CA TYR A 154 8.04 -2.25 8.52
C TYR A 154 9.54 -2.41 8.70
N VAL A 155 10.30 -2.45 7.59
CA VAL A 155 11.76 -2.60 7.63
C VAL A 155 12.40 -1.42 8.35
N GLU A 156 12.05 -0.18 7.98
CA GLU A 156 12.65 1.03 8.55
C GLU A 156 12.31 1.20 10.03
N VAL A 157 11.03 1.06 10.41
CA VAL A 157 10.59 1.29 11.79
C VAL A 157 11.14 0.20 12.72
N SER A 158 11.10 -1.07 12.31
CA SER A 158 11.61 -2.16 13.14
C SER A 158 13.12 -2.04 13.33
N SER A 159 13.86 -1.74 12.26
CA SER A 159 15.31 -1.52 12.35
C SER A 159 15.62 -0.33 13.27
N ALA A 160 14.96 0.81 13.06
CA ALA A 160 15.18 2.01 13.86
C ALA A 160 14.86 1.78 15.34
N ALA A 161 13.79 1.06 15.66
CA ALA A 161 13.43 0.71 17.03
C ALA A 161 14.53 -0.14 17.69
N VAL A 162 15.00 -1.21 17.04
CA VAL A 162 16.08 -2.06 17.59
C VAL A 162 17.36 -1.26 17.78
N LEU A 163 17.79 -0.47 16.78
CA LEU A 163 19.01 0.33 16.89
C LEU A 163 18.93 1.34 18.04
N LYS A 164 17.77 1.99 18.22
CA LYS A 164 17.54 2.95 19.30
C LYS A 164 17.59 2.30 20.68
N GLU A 165 16.94 1.15 20.86
CA GLU A 165 16.87 0.47 22.16
C GLU A 165 18.20 -0.22 22.53
N THR A 166 18.92 -0.78 21.56
CA THR A 166 20.15 -1.55 21.80
C THR A 166 21.44 -0.73 21.72
N GLY A 167 21.40 0.44 21.09
CA GLY A 167 22.59 1.23 20.77
C GLY A 167 23.49 0.59 19.69
N TRP A 168 23.02 -0.45 18.99
CA TRP A 168 23.79 -1.07 17.91
C TRP A 168 24.03 -0.09 16.75
N THR A 169 25.13 -0.31 16.04
CA THR A 169 25.36 0.39 14.78
C THR A 169 24.57 -0.27 13.65
N GLU A 170 24.18 0.51 12.65
CA GLU A 170 23.48 0.00 11.46
C GLU A 170 24.30 -1.10 10.77
N ALA A 171 25.62 -0.96 10.72
CA ALA A 171 26.54 -1.95 10.13
C ALA A 171 26.51 -3.29 10.89
N LEU A 172 26.49 -3.26 12.23
CA LEU A 172 26.38 -4.47 13.04
C LEU A 172 25.03 -5.15 12.80
N PHE A 173 23.94 -4.40 12.85
CA PHE A 173 22.58 -4.93 12.65
C PHE A 173 22.42 -5.61 11.29
N ARG A 174 22.89 -4.96 10.21
CA ARG A 174 22.88 -5.55 8.85
C ARG A 174 23.67 -6.86 8.78
N ARG A 175 24.84 -6.93 9.43
CA ARG A 175 25.64 -8.16 9.50
C ARG A 175 24.89 -9.26 10.23
N LEU A 176 24.26 -8.96 11.37
CA LEU A 176 23.49 -9.92 12.16
C LEU A 176 22.32 -10.51 11.37
N ILE A 177 21.56 -9.69 10.64
CA ILE A 177 20.50 -10.16 9.74
C ILE A 177 21.07 -11.12 8.69
N SER A 178 22.16 -10.72 8.02
CA SER A 178 22.78 -11.54 6.97
C SER A 178 23.29 -12.88 7.51
N THR A 179 23.94 -12.90 8.68
CA THR A 179 24.45 -14.13 9.29
C THR A 179 23.32 -15.01 9.81
N GLY A 180 22.30 -14.41 10.42
CA GLY A 180 21.12 -15.12 10.93
C GLY A 180 20.33 -15.79 9.80
N ALA A 181 20.10 -15.07 8.70
CA ALA A 181 19.45 -15.62 7.51
C ALA A 181 20.23 -16.78 6.86
N GLY A 182 21.57 -16.78 6.97
CA GLY A 182 22.40 -17.91 6.51
C GLY A 182 22.36 -19.14 7.43
N SER A 183 21.77 -19.02 8.62
CA SER A 183 21.70 -20.10 9.63
C SER A 183 20.31 -20.72 9.80
N MET A 184 19.29 -20.17 9.14
CA MET A 184 17.93 -20.73 9.05
C MET A 184 17.79 -21.58 7.79
#